data_AF-A0AB39AWL4-F1
#
_entry.id   AF-A0AB39AWL4-F1
#
_cell.length_a   1.000
_cell.length_b   1.000
_cell.length_c   1.000
_cell.angle_alpha   90.00
_cell.angle_beta   90.00
_cell.angle_gamma   90.00
#
_symmetry.space_group_name_H-M   'P 1'
#
loop_
_entity.id
_entity.type
_entity.pdbx_description
1 polymer ?
#
loop_
_entity_poly.entity_id
_entity_poly.type
_entity_poly.pdbx_seq_one_letter_code
_entity_poly.pdbx_strand_id
1 'polypeptide(L)'
;MKEKFYIPIIGIVLALPIVAYSYQFGFGLWESNQEWAEMGSAIGGFYTPILSILTLVVLVKQFQLQKNMHKHEQRVISRDISFDMVEKYAVKIESMFTQEVVDDLVRLAELEKGDPEAGKLKSKHLDIFTLWATVHAFLKNYKKQEPTMIIDLASIAVLHLTFNMCVTLEQAFVTHMCDFNEERFEYWFMENA
;
A
#
# COMPACT_ATOMS: atom_id res chain seq x y z
N MET A 1 25.05 -3.80 18.77
CA MET A 1 25.83 -3.76 20.04
C MET A 1 25.19 -2.89 21.11
N LYS A 2 24.62 -1.71 20.76
CA LYS A 2 23.96 -0.81 21.73
C LYS A 2 22.69 -1.39 22.38
N GLU A 3 21.94 -2.26 21.69
CA GLU A 3 20.70 -2.83 22.24
C GLU A 3 20.91 -3.82 23.39
N LYS A 4 22.08 -4.47 23.47
CA LYS A 4 22.37 -5.48 24.51
C LYS A 4 22.62 -4.89 25.90
N PHE A 5 22.83 -3.58 26.01
CA PHE A 5 23.11 -2.89 27.29
C PHE A 5 21.85 -2.35 27.98
N TYR A 6 20.70 -2.24 27.32
CA TYR A 6 19.49 -1.70 27.97
C TYR A 6 18.88 -2.65 29.00
N ILE A 7 18.93 -3.96 28.73
CA ILE A 7 18.38 -4.99 29.63
C ILE A 7 19.06 -4.98 31.00
N PRO A 8 20.42 -5.01 31.11
CA PRO A 8 21.06 -4.95 32.42
C PRO A 8 20.85 -3.61 33.14
N ILE A 9 20.77 -2.49 32.41
CA ILE A 9 20.52 -1.16 33.00
C ILE A 9 19.12 -1.09 33.60
N ILE A 10 18.09 -1.57 32.89
CA ILE A 10 16.72 -1.63 33.39
C ILE A 10 16.65 -2.52 34.63
N GLY A 11 17.36 -3.65 34.64
CA GLY A 11 17.46 -4.53 35.81
C GLY A 11 18.02 -3.82 37.04
N ILE A 12 19.07 -3.00 36.89
CA ILE A 12 19.67 -2.23 37.98
C ILE A 12 18.69 -1.15 38.49
N VAL A 13 18.02 -0.42 37.59
CA VAL A 13 17.04 0.61 37.95
C VAL A 13 15.86 0.01 38.72
N LEU A 14 15.41 -1.18 38.34
CA LEU A 14 14.32 -1.88 39.02
C LEU A 14 14.77 -2.51 40.36
N ALA A 15 16.05 -2.81 40.55
CA ALA A 15 16.58 -3.34 41.81
C ALA A 15 16.86 -2.24 42.86
N LEU A 16 17.11 -1.01 42.43
CA LEU A 16 17.44 0.14 43.31
C LEU A 16 16.42 0.38 44.43
N PRO A 17 15.09 0.40 44.17
CA PRO A 17 14.08 0.59 45.21
C PRO A 17 14.05 -0.56 46.23
N ILE A 18 14.28 -1.81 45.78
CA ILE A 18 14.38 -2.98 46.68
C ILE A 18 15.59 -2.83 47.62
N VAL A 19 16.75 -2.46 47.09
CA VAL A 19 17.97 -2.27 47.89
C VAL A 19 17.81 -1.12 48.88
N ALA A 20 17.25 0.02 48.44
CA ALA A 20 16.98 1.16 49.30
C ALA A 20 15.98 0.82 50.42
N TYR A 21 14.94 0.06 50.09
CA TYR A 21 13.94 -0.40 51.05
C TYR A 21 14.55 -1.39 52.06
N SER A 22 15.30 -2.40 51.61
CA SER A 22 15.98 -3.36 52.48
C SER A 22 17.01 -2.73 53.41
N TYR A 23 17.66 -1.64 52.97
CA TYR A 23 18.59 -0.89 53.81
C TYR A 23 17.88 -0.13 54.94
N GLN A 24 16.67 0.39 54.69
CA GLN A 24 15.95 1.23 55.64
C GLN A 24 15.02 0.46 56.58
N PHE A 25 14.41 -0.64 56.12
CA PHE A 25 13.42 -1.41 56.86
C PHE A 25 13.89 -2.82 57.25
N GLY A 26 15.10 -3.22 56.84
CA GLY A 26 15.64 -4.56 57.09
C GLY A 26 15.09 -5.63 56.13
N PHE A 27 15.52 -6.87 56.35
CA PHE A 27 15.14 -8.03 55.53
C PHE A 27 14.28 -8.98 56.38
N GLY A 28 13.02 -9.19 56.03
CA GLY A 28 12.11 -10.04 56.79
C GLY A 28 10.65 -9.93 56.35
N LEU A 29 9.78 -10.79 56.90
CA LEU A 29 8.33 -10.66 56.80
C LEU A 29 7.84 -9.89 58.03
N TRP A 30 7.18 -8.75 57.83
CA TRP A 30 6.68 -7.92 58.94
C TRP A 30 5.54 -8.59 59.68
N GLU A 31 5.54 -8.46 61.01
CA GLU A 31 4.57 -9.12 61.90
C GLU A 31 3.26 -8.31 62.03
N SER A 32 3.29 -7.01 61.75
CA SER A 32 2.13 -6.13 61.91
C SER A 32 1.53 -5.66 60.57
N ASN A 33 0.21 -5.53 60.52
CA ASN A 33 -0.51 -5.00 59.33
C ASN A 33 -0.11 -3.55 58.98
N GLN A 34 0.38 -2.78 59.96
CA GLN A 34 0.80 -1.40 59.75
C GLN A 34 2.11 -1.32 58.95
N GLU A 35 3.09 -2.17 59.28
CA GLU A 35 4.36 -2.28 58.54
C GLU A 35 4.14 -2.80 57.10
N TRP A 36 3.15 -3.68 56.90
CA TRP A 36 2.73 -4.10 55.57
C TRP A 36 2.18 -2.94 54.72
N ALA A 37 1.40 -2.04 55.33
CA ALA A 37 0.87 -0.87 54.65
C ALA A 37 1.98 0.14 54.30
N GLU A 38 2.95 0.33 55.20
CA GLU A 38 4.12 1.19 54.98
C GLU A 38 5.03 0.64 53.86
N MET A 39 5.25 -0.68 53.83
CA MET A 39 5.93 -1.34 52.71
C MET A 39 5.20 -1.11 51.39
N GLY A 40 3.89 -1.37 51.36
CA GLY A 40 3.07 -1.22 50.16
C GLY A 40 3.09 0.22 49.63
N SER A 41 3.07 1.21 50.53
CA SER A 41 3.19 2.62 50.18
C SER A 41 4.57 2.98 49.62
N ALA A 42 5.65 2.48 50.22
CA ALA A 42 7.01 2.71 49.73
C ALA A 42 7.23 2.06 48.34
N ILE A 43 6.89 0.79 48.18
CA ILE A 43 7.00 0.05 46.91
C ILE A 43 6.10 0.71 45.86
N GLY A 44 4.85 1.02 46.18
CA GLY A 44 3.95 1.73 45.26
C GLY A 44 4.50 3.10 44.86
N GLY A 45 5.01 3.88 45.81
CA GLY A 45 5.58 5.21 45.57
C GLY A 45 6.77 5.19 44.61
N PHE A 46 7.63 4.18 44.66
CA PHE A 46 8.76 4.05 43.74
C PHE A 46 8.39 3.37 42.42
N TYR A 47 7.71 2.23 42.46
CA TYR A 47 7.46 1.43 41.27
C TYR A 47 6.35 2.00 40.38
N THR A 48 5.33 2.65 40.92
CA THR A 48 4.26 3.24 40.10
C THR A 48 4.78 4.26 39.08
N PRO A 49 5.60 5.27 39.43
CA PRO A 49 6.15 6.19 38.44
C PRO A 49 7.16 5.53 37.49
N ILE A 50 8.00 4.60 37.98
CA ILE A 50 8.97 3.87 37.14
C ILE A 50 8.23 3.06 36.07
N LEU A 51 7.23 2.27 36.49
CA LEU A 51 6.43 1.45 35.59
C LEU A 51 5.61 2.32 34.64
N SER A 52 5.05 3.44 35.09
CA SER A 52 4.32 4.38 34.24
C SER A 52 5.20 4.95 33.12
N ILE A 53 6.45 5.33 33.42
CA ILE A 53 7.42 5.79 32.41
C ILE A 53 7.78 4.65 31.45
N LEU A 54 8.04 3.45 31.96
CA LEU A 54 8.34 2.29 31.12
C LEU A 54 7.18 1.96 30.18
N THR A 55 5.95 1.96 30.68
CA THR A 55 4.74 1.77 29.87
C THR A 55 4.63 2.84 28.80
N LEU A 56 4.88 4.12 29.11
CA LEU A 56 4.87 5.19 28.13
C LEU A 56 5.91 4.96 27.02
N VAL A 57 7.13 4.55 27.37
CA VAL A 57 8.19 4.22 26.39
C VAL A 57 7.74 3.08 25.48
N VAL A 58 7.14 2.03 26.03
CA VAL A 58 6.60 0.91 25.25
C VAL A 58 5.52 1.38 24.29
N LEU A 59 4.56 2.18 24.76
CA LEU A 59 3.49 2.73 23.93
C LEU A 59 4.03 3.59 22.78
N VAL A 60 5.03 4.45 23.03
CA VAL A 60 5.66 5.26 21.98
C VAL A 60 6.32 4.36 20.93
N LYS A 61 7.03 3.31 21.35
CA LYS A 61 7.65 2.35 20.43
C LYS A 61 6.62 1.56 19.63
N GLN A 62 5.55 1.11 20.29
CA GLN A 62 4.45 0.41 19.66
C GLN A 62 3.78 1.29 18.60
N PHE A 63 3.51 2.56 18.90
CA PHE A 63 2.93 3.51 17.96
C PHE A 63 3.83 3.74 16.74
N GLN A 64 5.15 3.85 16.94
CA GLN A 64 6.11 3.97 15.84
C GLN A 64 6.09 2.73 14.92
N LEU A 65 6.07 1.53 15.50
CA LEU A 65 5.98 0.29 14.74
C LEU A 65 4.66 0.18 13.98
N GLN A 66 3.54 0.47 14.65
CA GLN A 66 2.21 0.47 14.03
C GLN A 66 2.13 1.45 12.86
N LYS A 67 2.72 2.64 12.98
CA LYS A 67 2.77 3.62 11.88
C LYS A 67 3.52 3.08 10.66
N ASN A 68 4.62 2.35 10.87
CA ASN A 68 5.38 1.75 9.78
C ASN A 68 4.64 0.56 9.15
N MET A 69 4.02 -0.30 9.98
CA MET A 69 3.20 -1.41 9.51
C MET A 69 2.01 -0.90 8.69
N HIS A 70 1.32 0.13 9.16
CA HIS A 70 0.16 0.69 8.47
C HIS A 70 0.53 1.24 7.07
N LYS A 71 1.68 1.90 6.93
CA LYS A 71 2.17 2.34 5.62
C LYS A 71 2.45 1.17 4.68
N HIS A 72 3.00 0.08 5.21
CA HIS A 72 3.28 -1.11 4.40
C HIS A 72 1.99 -1.81 3.99
N GLU A 73 1.06 -1.99 4.91
CA GLU A 73 -0.27 -2.56 4.67
C GLU A 73 -1.04 -1.75 3.63
N GLN A 74 -1.06 -0.43 3.74
CA GLN A 74 -1.68 0.45 2.74
C GLN A 74 -1.09 0.25 1.33
N ARG A 75 0.23 0.05 1.21
CA ARG A 75 0.86 -0.23 -0.09
C ARG A 75 0.42 -1.58 -0.66
N VAL A 76 0.43 -2.63 0.16
CA VAL A 76 -0.02 -3.96 -0.25
C VAL A 76 -1.48 -3.93 -0.71
N ILE A 77 -2.36 -3.31 0.08
CA ILE A 77 -3.78 -3.17 -0.28
C ILE A 77 -3.95 -2.36 -1.57
N SER A 78 -3.25 -1.24 -1.72
CA SER A 78 -3.32 -0.40 -2.93
C SER A 78 -2.87 -1.18 -4.17
N ARG A 79 -1.83 -2.00 -4.04
CA ARG A 79 -1.36 -2.88 -5.11
C ARG A 79 -2.41 -3.93 -5.44
N ASP A 80 -2.92 -4.66 -4.45
CA ASP A 80 -3.89 -5.73 -4.67
C ASP A 80 -5.17 -5.20 -5.34
N ILE A 81 -5.65 -4.01 -4.94
CA ILE A 81 -6.76 -3.31 -5.60
C ILE A 81 -6.42 -2.96 -7.06
N SER A 82 -5.23 -2.44 -7.31
CA SER A 82 -4.83 -2.06 -8.67
C SER A 82 -4.75 -3.28 -9.59
N PHE A 83 -4.19 -4.39 -9.08
CA PHE A 83 -4.07 -5.65 -9.80
C PHE A 83 -5.44 -6.27 -10.10
N ASP A 84 -6.30 -6.40 -9.08
CA ASP A 84 -7.67 -6.93 -9.24
C ASP A 84 -8.51 -6.09 -10.21
N MET A 85 -8.40 -4.76 -10.14
CA MET A 85 -9.14 -3.87 -11.03
C MET A 85 -8.67 -3.97 -12.47
N VAL A 86 -7.36 -3.98 -12.72
CA VAL A 86 -6.81 -4.15 -14.08
C VAL A 86 -7.21 -5.50 -14.64
N GLU A 87 -7.09 -6.59 -13.86
CA GLU A 87 -7.51 -7.93 -14.26
C GLU A 87 -9.00 -7.97 -14.63
N LYS A 88 -9.86 -7.52 -13.71
CA LYS A 88 -11.32 -7.53 -13.89
C LYS A 88 -11.76 -6.77 -15.14
N TYR A 89 -11.16 -5.61 -15.40
CA TYR A 89 -11.52 -4.83 -16.59
C TYR A 89 -10.90 -5.39 -17.87
N ALA A 90 -9.67 -5.91 -17.82
CA ALA A 90 -9.06 -6.58 -18.97
C ALA A 90 -9.86 -7.82 -19.38
N VAL A 91 -10.23 -8.68 -18.43
CA VAL A 91 -11.14 -9.83 -18.67
C VAL A 91 -12.48 -9.38 -19.25
N LYS A 92 -13.03 -8.27 -18.73
CA LYS A 92 -14.32 -7.78 -19.24
C LYS A 92 -14.20 -7.28 -20.68
N ILE A 93 -13.12 -6.56 -21.02
CA ILE A 93 -12.84 -6.12 -22.39
C ILE A 93 -12.63 -7.34 -23.30
N GLU A 94 -11.85 -8.32 -22.88
CA GLU A 94 -11.60 -9.57 -23.61
C GLU A 94 -12.93 -10.28 -23.92
N SER A 95 -13.86 -10.35 -22.96
CA SER A 95 -15.18 -10.96 -23.16
C SER A 95 -16.06 -10.25 -24.20
N MET A 96 -15.72 -9.01 -24.56
CA MET A 96 -16.42 -8.22 -25.58
C MET A 96 -15.77 -8.36 -26.97
N PHE A 97 -14.60 -9.01 -27.07
CA PHE A 97 -13.91 -9.18 -28.34
C PHE A 97 -14.57 -10.24 -29.21
N THR A 98 -15.29 -9.77 -30.22
CA THR A 98 -15.62 -10.55 -31.42
C THR A 98 -14.65 -10.19 -32.55
N GLN A 99 -14.58 -11.00 -33.62
CA GLN A 99 -13.78 -10.64 -34.79
C GLN A 99 -14.15 -9.26 -35.35
N GLU A 100 -15.44 -8.94 -35.42
CA GLU A 100 -15.93 -7.63 -35.86
C GLU A 100 -15.42 -6.49 -34.96
N VAL A 101 -15.45 -6.67 -33.63
CA VAL A 101 -14.96 -5.67 -32.67
C VAL A 101 -13.46 -5.46 -32.84
N VAL A 102 -12.69 -6.55 -32.97
CA VAL A 102 -11.23 -6.46 -33.17
C VAL A 102 -10.91 -5.71 -34.47
N ASP A 103 -11.57 -6.06 -35.57
CA ASP A 103 -11.37 -5.40 -36.87
C ASP A 103 -11.73 -3.91 -36.82
N ASP A 104 -12.85 -3.57 -36.16
CA ASP A 104 -13.27 -2.18 -35.95
C ASP A 104 -12.25 -1.39 -35.12
N LEU A 105 -11.68 -1.99 -34.08
CA LEU A 105 -10.67 -1.35 -33.22
C LEU A 105 -9.34 -1.14 -33.96
N VAL A 106 -8.91 -2.12 -34.76
CA VAL A 106 -7.72 -1.99 -35.61
C VAL A 106 -7.91 -0.87 -36.62
N ARG A 107 -9.05 -0.84 -37.33
CA ARG A 107 -9.39 0.27 -38.25
C ARG A 107 -9.40 1.60 -37.54
N LEU A 108 -10.02 1.69 -36.37
CA LEU A 108 -10.09 2.93 -35.60
C LEU A 108 -8.70 3.44 -35.18
N ALA A 109 -7.76 2.55 -34.88
CA ALA A 109 -6.39 2.93 -34.55
C ALA A 109 -5.60 3.50 -35.76
N GLU A 110 -5.97 3.12 -36.98
CA GLU A 110 -5.37 3.62 -38.22
C GLU A 110 -6.00 4.94 -38.71
N LEU A 111 -7.24 5.24 -38.32
CA LEU A 111 -7.95 6.45 -38.73
C LEU A 111 -7.42 7.72 -38.05
N GLU A 112 -7.39 8.82 -38.82
CA GLU A 112 -7.01 10.13 -38.30
C GLU A 112 -8.10 10.74 -37.40
N LYS A 113 -7.67 11.61 -36.48
CA LYS A 113 -8.58 12.33 -35.57
C LYS A 113 -9.49 13.26 -36.38
N GLY A 114 -10.81 13.07 -36.25
CA GLY A 114 -11.82 13.86 -36.94
C GLY A 114 -12.44 13.19 -38.16
N ASP A 115 -12.01 11.97 -38.51
CA ASP A 115 -12.67 11.16 -39.52
C ASP A 115 -14.15 10.86 -39.13
N PRO A 116 -15.13 11.08 -40.03
CA PRO A 116 -16.54 10.77 -39.76
C PRO A 116 -16.80 9.30 -39.38
N GLU A 117 -16.00 8.37 -39.91
CA GLU A 117 -16.06 6.94 -39.59
C GLU A 117 -15.49 6.66 -38.20
N ALA A 118 -14.41 7.34 -37.81
CA ALA A 118 -13.84 7.23 -36.47
C ALA A 118 -14.86 7.64 -35.39
N GLY A 119 -15.65 8.69 -35.64
CA GLY A 119 -16.74 9.11 -34.76
C GLY A 119 -17.80 8.03 -34.54
N LYS A 120 -18.17 7.30 -35.62
CA LYS A 120 -19.14 6.19 -35.54
C LYS A 120 -18.56 5.01 -34.76
N LEU A 121 -17.35 4.56 -35.10
CA LEU A 121 -16.68 3.42 -34.44
C LEU A 121 -16.42 3.70 -32.96
N LYS A 122 -15.99 4.91 -32.62
CA LYS A 122 -15.87 5.38 -31.23
C LYS A 122 -17.18 5.25 -30.48
N SER A 123 -18.29 5.73 -31.05
CA SER A 123 -19.60 5.66 -30.39
C SER A 123 -20.11 4.22 -30.23
N LYS A 124 -19.81 3.35 -31.21
CA LYS A 124 -20.19 1.93 -31.21
C LYS A 124 -19.50 1.16 -30.09
N HIS A 125 -18.22 1.45 -29.85
CA HIS A 125 -17.37 0.71 -28.89
C HIS A 125 -17.03 1.53 -27.64
N LEU A 126 -17.88 2.50 -27.28
CA LEU A 126 -17.65 3.41 -26.14
C LEU A 126 -17.47 2.67 -24.81
N ASP A 127 -18.17 1.56 -24.62
CA ASP A 127 -18.06 0.74 -23.41
C ASP A 127 -16.64 0.18 -23.24
N ILE A 128 -16.03 -0.31 -24.33
CA ILE A 128 -14.64 -0.81 -24.32
C ILE A 128 -13.69 0.32 -23.95
N PHE A 129 -13.85 1.50 -24.55
CA PHE A 129 -13.02 2.65 -24.22
C PHE A 129 -13.21 3.16 -22.79
N THR A 130 -14.41 3.02 -22.22
CA THR A 130 -14.67 3.38 -20.82
C THR A 130 -13.96 2.44 -19.85
N LEU A 131 -13.97 1.13 -20.14
CA LEU A 131 -13.22 0.14 -19.37
C LEU A 131 -11.71 0.36 -19.53
N TRP A 132 -11.26 0.60 -20.76
CA TRP A 132 -9.85 0.87 -21.05
C TRP A 132 -9.34 2.16 -20.39
N ALA A 133 -10.15 3.23 -20.36
CA ALA A 133 -9.83 4.45 -19.63
C ALA A 133 -9.55 4.17 -18.14
N THR A 134 -10.28 3.22 -17.56
CA THR A 134 -10.08 2.80 -16.18
C THR A 134 -8.77 2.06 -16.02
N VAL A 135 -8.48 1.07 -16.88
CA VAL A 135 -7.20 0.35 -16.91
C VAL A 135 -6.02 1.33 -17.07
N HIS A 136 -6.12 2.24 -18.03
CA HIS A 136 -5.14 3.29 -18.29
C HIS A 136 -4.90 4.16 -17.04
N ALA A 137 -5.96 4.59 -16.37
CA ALA A 137 -5.83 5.40 -15.15
C ALA A 137 -5.12 4.65 -14.02
N PHE A 138 -5.42 3.35 -13.83
CA PHE A 138 -4.73 2.52 -12.84
C PHE A 138 -3.24 2.36 -13.18
N LEU A 139 -2.91 2.04 -14.44
CA LEU A 139 -1.52 1.94 -14.89
C LEU A 139 -0.76 3.26 -14.68
N LYS A 140 -1.37 4.39 -15.04
CA LYS A 140 -0.78 5.72 -14.88
C LYS A 140 -0.55 6.10 -13.42
N ASN A 141 -1.52 5.85 -12.55
CA ASN A 141 -1.40 6.13 -11.13
C ASN A 141 -0.39 5.18 -10.46
N TYR A 142 -0.37 3.91 -10.85
CA TYR A 142 0.56 2.93 -10.33
C TYR A 142 2.01 3.26 -10.73
N LYS A 143 2.26 3.70 -11.97
CA LYS A 143 3.60 4.17 -12.42
C LYS A 143 4.14 5.30 -11.54
N LYS A 144 3.28 6.20 -11.07
CA LYS A 144 3.67 7.29 -10.16
C LYS A 144 3.99 6.80 -8.75
N GLN A 145 3.33 5.74 -8.28
CA GLN A 145 3.51 5.19 -6.95
C GLN A 145 4.70 4.20 -6.88
N GLU A 146 4.78 3.28 -7.83
CA GLU A 146 5.75 2.18 -7.88
C GLU A 146 6.32 2.00 -9.30
N PRO A 147 7.20 2.91 -9.76
CA PRO A 147 7.68 2.92 -11.16
C PRO A 147 8.43 1.65 -11.56
N THR A 148 9.04 0.94 -10.62
CA THR A 148 9.79 -0.31 -10.89
C THR A 148 8.89 -1.52 -11.09
N MET A 149 7.64 -1.49 -10.62
CA MET A 149 6.70 -2.62 -10.67
C MET A 149 5.56 -2.42 -11.68
N ILE A 150 5.61 -1.34 -12.48
CA ILE A 150 4.56 -1.08 -13.47
C ILE A 150 4.44 -2.19 -14.51
N ILE A 151 5.54 -2.86 -14.83
CA ILE A 151 5.58 -3.98 -15.78
C ILE A 151 4.72 -5.14 -15.26
N ASP A 152 4.78 -5.44 -13.96
CA ASP A 152 3.97 -6.50 -13.36
C ASP A 152 2.48 -6.22 -13.52
N LEU A 153 2.04 -4.98 -13.26
CA LEU A 153 0.64 -4.59 -13.43
C LEU A 153 0.21 -4.58 -14.90
N ALA A 154 1.07 -4.07 -15.80
CA ALA A 154 0.78 -4.05 -17.24
C ALA A 154 0.70 -5.46 -17.84
N SER A 155 1.50 -6.40 -17.34
CA SER A 155 1.50 -7.78 -17.81
C SER A 155 0.15 -8.48 -17.63
N ILE A 156 -0.65 -8.07 -16.64
CA ILE A 156 -2.00 -8.58 -16.42
C ILE A 156 -2.92 -8.18 -17.59
N ALA A 157 -2.88 -6.91 -18.01
CA ALA A 157 -3.66 -6.46 -19.15
C ALA A 157 -3.22 -7.20 -20.43
N VAL A 158 -1.91 -7.38 -20.63
CA VAL A 158 -1.34 -8.10 -21.78
C VAL A 158 -1.74 -9.59 -21.77
N LEU A 159 -1.83 -10.22 -20.60
CA LEU A 159 -2.23 -11.62 -20.46
C LEU A 159 -3.63 -11.88 -21.03
N HIS A 160 -4.57 -10.95 -20.79
CA HIS A 160 -5.96 -11.08 -21.22
C HIS A 160 -6.21 -10.55 -22.63
N LEU A 161 -5.59 -9.43 -22.99
CA LEU A 161 -5.90 -8.75 -24.25
C LEU A 161 -4.92 -9.08 -25.36
N THR A 162 -3.78 -9.70 -25.05
CA THR A 162 -2.58 -9.76 -25.90
C THR A 162 -1.89 -8.42 -26.06
N PHE A 163 -0.60 -8.48 -26.36
CA PHE A 163 0.23 -7.32 -26.57
C PHE A 163 -0.32 -6.38 -27.65
N ASN A 164 -0.62 -6.93 -28.83
CA ASN A 164 -1.06 -6.16 -29.98
C ASN A 164 -2.36 -5.41 -29.71
N MET A 165 -3.32 -6.02 -29.02
CA MET A 165 -4.57 -5.33 -28.72
C MET A 165 -4.41 -4.26 -27.65
N CYS A 166 -3.53 -4.45 -26.66
CA CYS A 166 -3.22 -3.37 -25.71
C CYS A 166 -2.67 -2.14 -26.46
N VAL A 167 -1.77 -2.35 -27.42
CA VAL A 167 -1.23 -1.26 -28.25
C VAL A 167 -2.32 -0.62 -29.12
N THR A 168 -3.11 -1.41 -29.83
CA THR A 168 -4.21 -0.93 -30.67
C THR A 168 -5.24 -0.14 -29.87
N LEU A 169 -5.67 -0.66 -28.72
CA LEU A 169 -6.61 0.01 -27.82
C LEU A 169 -6.05 1.32 -27.30
N GLU A 170 -4.79 1.32 -26.84
CA GLU A 170 -4.14 2.53 -26.34
C GLU A 170 -4.00 3.58 -27.44
N GLN A 171 -3.62 3.18 -28.65
CA GLN A 171 -3.50 4.10 -29.79
C GLN A 171 -4.86 4.70 -30.17
N ALA A 172 -5.90 3.88 -30.29
CA ALA A 172 -7.25 4.35 -30.57
C ALA A 172 -7.80 5.25 -29.45
N PHE A 173 -7.54 4.88 -28.19
CA PHE A 173 -7.95 5.64 -27.02
C PHE A 173 -7.25 7.01 -26.97
N VAL A 174 -5.93 7.05 -27.06
CA VAL A 174 -5.16 8.30 -27.02
C VAL A 174 -5.51 9.22 -28.19
N THR A 175 -5.74 8.67 -29.38
CA THR A 175 -6.04 9.46 -30.57
C THR A 175 -7.46 10.05 -30.52
N HIS A 176 -8.44 9.26 -30.12
CA HIS A 176 -9.86 9.59 -30.28
C HIS A 176 -10.60 9.93 -28.97
N MET A 177 -10.04 9.58 -27.81
CA MET A 177 -10.63 9.82 -26.48
C MET A 177 -9.87 10.86 -25.66
N CYS A 178 -8.55 10.95 -25.80
CA CYS A 178 -7.74 11.93 -25.07
C CYS A 178 -7.63 13.27 -25.83
N ASP A 179 -7.63 14.36 -25.07
CA ASP A 179 -7.30 15.70 -25.57
C ASP A 179 -5.79 15.92 -25.63
N PHE A 180 -5.33 16.84 -26.48
CA PHE A 180 -3.90 17.09 -26.79
C PHE A 180 -2.99 17.37 -25.57
N ASN A 181 -3.57 17.67 -24.40
CA ASN A 181 -2.83 17.98 -23.17
C ASN A 181 -2.57 16.77 -22.26
N GLU A 182 -3.05 15.58 -22.61
CA GLU A 182 -2.80 14.40 -21.80
C GLU A 182 -1.43 13.79 -22.17
N GLU A 183 -0.53 13.66 -21.17
CA GLU A 183 0.72 12.91 -21.32
C GLU A 183 0.39 11.53 -21.88
N ARG A 184 0.76 11.29 -23.15
CA ARG A 184 0.64 9.97 -23.76
C ARG A 184 1.38 9.00 -22.86
N PHE A 185 0.69 7.95 -22.44
CA PHE A 185 1.36 6.93 -21.63
C PHE A 185 2.42 6.28 -22.51
N GLU A 186 3.69 6.56 -22.20
CA GLU A 186 4.81 6.13 -23.03
C GLU A 186 4.78 4.61 -23.18
N TYR A 187 4.58 4.16 -24.42
CA TYR A 187 4.51 2.77 -24.86
C TYR A 187 5.74 1.92 -24.53
N TRP A 188 6.76 2.47 -23.85
CA TRP A 188 8.04 1.81 -23.60
C TRP A 188 7.88 0.49 -22.80
N PHE A 189 6.89 0.40 -21.90
CA PHE A 189 6.62 -0.82 -21.13
C PHE A 189 5.80 -1.81 -21.95
N MET A 190 5.22 -1.36 -23.07
CA MET A 190 4.60 -2.21 -24.06
C MET A 190 5.66 -2.72 -25.05
N GLU A 191 6.51 -1.87 -25.65
CA GLU A 191 7.57 -2.31 -26.58
C GLU A 191 8.57 -3.33 -26.00
N ASN A 192 8.72 -3.40 -24.68
CA ASN A 192 9.67 -4.28 -24.00
C ASN A 192 9.01 -5.37 -23.12
N ALA A 193 7.71 -5.63 -23.27
CA ALA A 193 7.00 -6.72 -22.57
C ALA A 193 7.08 -8.05 -23.33
#